data_AF-E3MH27-F1
#
_entry.id   AF-E3MH27-F1
#
_cell.length_a   1.000
_cell.length_b   1.000
_cell.length_c   1.000
_cell.angle_alpha   90.00
_cell.angle_beta   90.00
_cell.angle_gamma   90.00
#
_symmetry.space_group_name_H-M   'P 1'
#
loop_
_entity.id
_entity.type
_entity.pdbx_description
1 polymer ?
#
loop_
_entity_poly.entity_id
_entity_poly.type
_entity_poly.pdbx_seq_one_letter_code
_entity_poly.pdbx_strand_id
1 'polypeptide(L)'
;MKNLIWCLYALLNFEGAIILYGTFFNKVQTALKVYVNFYVFLNVLVLASATLYIPIMYSIQKFTHLVSAQLNKPQRYALWQLIAVVTEKIILMPIIYFSLDTSFDQIVCYCKLTDAAMIPVLIKVSYLGCNRRNLQTMLVSLKPKNILKTLFWACFPSSRVTSNDLYQMESTVNPAAVQIPG
;
A
#
# COMPACT_ATOMS: atom_id res chain seq x y z
N MET A 1 11.63 22.52 8.44
CA MET A 1 11.55 21.10 7.99
C MET A 1 12.41 20.15 8.81
N LYS A 2 13.70 20.44 9.06
CA LYS A 2 14.60 19.55 9.84
C LYS A 2 14.05 19.15 11.22
N ASN A 3 13.54 20.12 12.00
CA ASN A 3 12.99 19.85 13.34
C ASN A 3 11.74 18.95 13.30
N LEU A 4 10.93 19.05 12.24
CA LEU A 4 9.74 18.23 12.06
C LEU A 4 10.11 16.78 11.70
N ILE A 5 11.15 16.59 10.89
CA ILE A 5 11.69 15.25 10.58
C ILE A 5 12.23 14.59 11.85
N TRP A 6 12.97 15.33 12.68
CA TRP A 6 13.45 14.83 13.97
C TRP A 6 12.30 14.47 14.92
N CYS A 7 11.24 15.28 14.97
CA CYS A 7 10.04 14.94 15.75
C CYS A 7 9.38 13.65 15.25
N LEU A 8 9.16 13.49 13.94
CA LEU A 8 8.55 12.29 13.38
C LEU A 8 9.41 11.05 13.63
N TYR A 9 10.73 11.19 13.50
CA TYR A 9 11.68 10.13 13.79
C TYR A 9 11.65 9.73 15.27
N ALA A 10 11.64 10.69 16.19
CA ALA A 10 11.50 10.42 17.61
C ALA A 10 10.17 9.72 17.93
N LEU A 11 9.07 10.16 17.30
CA LEU A 11 7.73 9.56 17.46
C LEU A 11 7.70 8.09 17.04
N LEU A 12 8.36 7.73 15.93
CA LEU A 12 8.44 6.35 15.44
C LEU A 12 9.26 5.46 16.38
N ASN A 13 10.36 5.98 16.92
CA ASN A 13 11.21 5.23 17.85
C ASN A 13 10.58 5.10 19.26
N PHE A 14 9.59 5.95 19.58
CA PHE A 14 8.90 5.92 20.86
C PHE A 14 8.12 4.61 21.07
N GLU A 15 7.55 4.03 20.01
CA GLU A 15 6.85 2.74 20.07
C GLU A 15 7.75 1.60 20.58
N GLY A 16 8.98 1.51 20.05
CA GLY A 16 9.96 0.50 20.48
C GLY A 16 10.42 0.71 21.93
N ALA A 17 10.56 1.98 22.34
CA ALA A 17 10.96 2.33 23.69
C ALA A 17 9.91 1.93 24.75
N ILE A 18 8.61 2.07 24.44
CA ILE A 18 7.51 1.66 25.35
C ILE A 18 7.60 0.15 25.66
N ILE A 19 7.76 -0.68 24.62
CA ILE A 19 7.83 -2.14 24.77
C ILE A 19 9.09 -2.53 25.56
N LEU A 20 10.24 -1.94 25.21
CA LEU A 20 11.51 -2.20 25.90
C LEU A 20 11.45 -1.83 27.39
N TYR A 21 10.89 -0.66 27.71
CA TYR A 21 10.66 -0.20 29.08
C TYR A 21 9.75 -1.18 29.85
N GLY A 22 8.65 -1.62 29.22
CA GLY A 22 7.73 -2.61 29.80
C GLY A 22 8.41 -3.94 30.15
N THR A 23 9.26 -4.44 29.25
CA THR A 23 10.05 -5.66 29.48
C THR A 23 11.09 -5.48 30.56
N PHE A 24 11.76 -4.33 30.62
CA PHE A 24 12.81 -4.06 31.60
C PHE A 24 12.27 -3.99 33.04
N PHE A 25 11.10 -3.39 33.24
CA PHE A 25 10.47 -3.23 34.56
C PHE A 25 9.48 -4.34 34.93
N ASN A 26 9.39 -5.43 34.15
CA ASN A 26 8.38 -6.49 34.32
C ASN A 26 6.91 -5.97 34.35
N LYS A 27 6.64 -4.84 33.68
CA LYS A 27 5.31 -4.23 33.56
C LYS A 27 4.77 -4.34 32.13
N VAL A 28 4.94 -5.51 31.53
CA VAL A 28 4.63 -5.76 30.10
C VAL A 28 3.17 -5.45 29.77
N GLN A 29 2.21 -5.87 30.61
CA GLN A 29 0.79 -5.62 30.36
C GLN A 29 0.44 -4.12 30.31
N THR A 30 1.02 -3.32 31.21
CA THR A 30 0.84 -1.87 31.18
C THR A 30 1.45 -1.24 29.93
N ALA A 31 2.64 -1.70 29.54
CA ALA A 31 3.30 -1.22 28.32
C ALA A 31 2.52 -1.56 27.05
N LEU A 32 1.96 -2.78 26.94
CA LEU A 32 1.11 -3.18 25.81
C LEU A 32 -0.15 -2.30 25.74
N LYS A 33 -0.79 -2.00 26.87
CA LYS A 33 -1.95 -1.10 26.91
C LYS A 33 -1.59 0.33 26.47
N VAL A 34 -0.44 0.85 26.90
CA VAL A 34 0.05 2.16 26.46
C VAL A 34 0.35 2.16 24.96
N TYR A 35 0.98 1.09 24.45
CA TYR A 35 1.26 0.91 23.03
C TYR A 35 -0.02 0.95 22.19
N VAL A 36 -1.05 0.17 22.55
CA VAL A 36 -2.31 0.13 21.79
C VAL A 36 -3.00 1.50 21.77
N ASN A 37 -3.03 2.22 22.90
CA ASN A 37 -3.59 3.58 22.93
C ASN A 37 -2.82 4.56 22.06
N PHE A 38 -1.48 4.50 22.10
CA PHE A 38 -0.62 5.33 21.27
C PHE A 38 -0.81 5.01 19.78
N TYR A 39 -0.94 3.72 19.42
CA TYR A 39 -1.21 3.27 18.06
C TYR A 39 -2.53 3.82 17.51
N VAL A 40 -3.61 3.74 18.31
CA VAL A 40 -4.92 4.33 17.96
C VAL A 40 -4.79 5.84 17.73
N PHE A 41 -4.07 6.54 18.60
CA PHE A 41 -3.81 7.98 18.45
C PHE A 41 -3.07 8.31 17.15
N LEU A 42 -2.00 7.57 16.81
CA LEU A 42 -1.27 7.76 15.55
C LEU A 42 -2.14 7.53 14.32
N ASN A 43 -3.01 6.52 14.34
CA ASN A 43 -3.92 6.25 13.23
C ASN A 43 -4.96 7.37 13.04
N VAL A 44 -5.48 7.94 14.13
CA VAL A 44 -6.35 9.13 14.05
C VAL A 44 -5.58 10.32 13.46
N LEU A 45 -4.32 10.51 13.88
CA LEU A 45 -3.46 11.56 13.35
C LEU A 45 -3.19 11.37 11.85
N VAL A 46 -2.98 10.14 11.38
CA VAL A 46 -2.85 9.81 9.95
C VAL A 46 -4.11 10.19 9.20
N LEU A 47 -5.31 9.83 9.68
CA LEU A 47 -6.58 10.21 9.07
C LEU A 47 -6.79 11.73 9.05
N ALA A 48 -6.42 12.44 10.12
CA ALA A 48 -6.45 13.89 10.16
C ALA A 48 -5.50 14.49 9.10
N SER A 49 -4.29 13.95 8.99
CA SER A 49 -3.31 14.40 7.99
C SER A 49 -3.74 14.12 6.54
N ALA A 50 -4.53 13.07 6.31
CA ALA A 50 -5.07 12.76 4.99
C ALA A 50 -5.99 13.87 4.46
N THR A 51 -6.72 14.55 5.34
CA THR A 51 -7.58 15.69 4.98
C THR A 51 -6.77 16.88 4.45
N LEU A 52 -5.57 17.09 5.02
CA LEU A 52 -4.63 18.13 4.56
C LEU A 52 -4.03 17.82 3.18
N TYR A 53 -4.21 16.60 2.65
CA TYR A 53 -3.73 16.24 1.32
C TYR A 53 -4.57 16.83 0.19
N ILE A 54 -5.84 17.16 0.44
CA ILE A 54 -6.75 17.80 -0.53
C ILE A 54 -6.21 19.16 -1.01
N PRO A 55 -5.86 20.13 -0.12
CA PRO A 55 -5.30 21.41 -0.55
C PRO A 55 -3.91 21.28 -1.18
N ILE A 56 -3.12 20.27 -0.79
CA ILE A 56 -1.82 19.96 -1.39
C ILE A 56 -2.01 19.49 -2.84
N MET A 57 -2.99 18.61 -3.09
CA MET A 57 -3.34 18.16 -4.45
C MET A 57 -3.86 19.31 -5.31
N TYR A 58 -4.67 20.21 -4.76
CA TYR A 58 -5.11 21.41 -5.47
C TYR A 58 -3.93 22.31 -5.86
N SER A 59 -2.96 22.48 -4.96
CA SER A 59 -1.75 23.29 -5.22
C SER A 59 -0.86 22.66 -6.30
N ILE A 60 -0.75 21.33 -6.34
CA ILE A 60 0.04 20.61 -7.36
C ILE A 60 -0.60 20.69 -8.74
N GLN A 61 -1.93 20.74 -8.84
CA GLN A 61 -2.63 20.92 -10.11
C GLN A 61 -2.19 22.21 -10.83
N LYS A 62 -1.90 23.28 -10.09
CA LYS A 62 -1.39 24.55 -10.63
C LYS A 62 -0.06 24.41 -11.37
N PHE A 63 0.78 23.43 -11.00
CA PHE A 63 2.09 23.17 -11.59
C PHE A 63 2.10 22.06 -12.64
N THR A 64 0.93 21.55 -13.05
CA THR A 64 0.79 20.43 -14.01
C THR A 64 1.24 20.78 -15.43
N HIS A 65 1.44 22.07 -15.74
CA HIS A 65 1.94 22.53 -17.03
C HIS A 65 3.43 22.17 -17.27
N LEU A 66 4.18 21.80 -16.24
CA LEU A 66 5.58 21.44 -16.36
C LEU A 66 5.73 20.07 -17.05
N VAL A 67 6.67 19.95 -17.99
CA VAL A 67 6.95 18.72 -18.76
C VAL A 67 7.21 17.51 -17.84
N SER A 68 7.91 17.71 -16.72
CA SER A 68 8.16 16.68 -15.71
C SER A 68 6.89 16.19 -15.00
N ALA A 69 5.91 17.07 -14.79
CA ALA A 69 4.63 16.73 -14.18
C ALA A 69 3.72 15.96 -15.15
N GLN A 70 3.80 16.26 -16.46
CA GLN A 70 3.08 15.50 -17.49
C GLN A 70 3.63 14.09 -17.71
N LEU A 71 4.96 13.95 -17.65
CA LEU A 71 5.62 12.67 -17.88
C LEU A 71 5.42 11.69 -16.71
N ASN A 72 5.62 12.16 -15.47
CA ASN A 72 5.68 11.28 -14.30
C ASN A 72 4.35 11.18 -13.51
N LYS A 73 3.36 12.03 -13.81
CA LYS A 73 2.04 12.10 -13.13
C LYS A 73 2.10 11.81 -11.61
N PRO A 74 2.99 12.48 -10.86
CA PRO A 74 3.19 12.19 -9.43
C PRO A 74 1.90 12.33 -8.60
N GLN A 75 1.01 13.22 -9.05
CA GLN A 75 -0.32 13.43 -8.47
C GLN A 75 -1.16 12.15 -8.40
N ARG A 76 -1.10 11.29 -9.43
CA ARG A 76 -1.90 10.05 -9.47
C ARG A 76 -1.37 9.04 -8.46
N TYR A 77 -0.05 8.89 -8.40
CA TYR A 77 0.60 7.98 -7.44
C TYR A 77 0.26 8.38 -5.99
N ALA A 78 0.47 9.66 -5.67
CA ALA A 78 0.14 10.27 -4.39
C ALA A 78 -1.33 10.06 -3.97
N LEU A 79 -2.27 10.24 -4.91
CA LEU A 79 -3.69 10.07 -4.66
C LEU A 79 -4.06 8.60 -4.41
N TRP A 80 -3.53 7.65 -5.18
CA TRP A 80 -3.78 6.23 -4.94
C TRP A 80 -3.18 5.74 -3.63
N GLN A 81 -2.00 6.22 -3.27
CA GLN A 81 -1.38 5.92 -1.99
C GLN A 81 -2.24 6.44 -0.84
N LEU A 82 -2.78 7.66 -0.95
CA LEU A 82 -3.70 8.23 0.04
C LEU A 82 -4.98 7.40 0.18
N ILE A 83 -5.64 7.06 -0.94
CA ILE A 83 -6.87 6.25 -0.92
C ILE A 83 -6.61 4.91 -0.24
N ALA A 84 -5.49 4.25 -0.56
CA ALA A 84 -5.14 2.97 0.01
C ALA A 84 -4.88 3.04 1.53
N VAL A 85 -4.13 4.05 2.00
CA VAL A 85 -3.89 4.28 3.44
C VAL A 85 -5.19 4.55 4.18
N VAL A 86 -6.02 5.47 3.66
CA VAL A 86 -7.29 5.83 4.31
C VAL A 86 -8.24 4.64 4.36
N THR A 87 -8.34 3.87 3.26
CA THR A 87 -9.19 2.69 3.19
C THR A 87 -8.76 1.65 4.22
N GLU A 88 -7.46 1.37 4.34
CA GLU A 88 -6.97 0.42 5.34
C GLU A 88 -7.22 0.91 6.77
N LYS A 89 -6.89 2.16 7.11
CA LYS A 89 -7.09 2.66 8.48
C LYS A 89 -8.57 2.69 8.89
N ILE A 90 -9.49 2.96 7.96
CA ILE A 90 -10.94 2.88 8.20
C ILE A 90 -11.39 1.44 8.48
N ILE A 91 -10.79 0.43 7.84
CA ILE A 91 -11.13 -0.98 8.07
C ILE A 91 -10.50 -1.50 9.37
N LEU A 92 -9.25 -1.11 9.65
CA LEU A 92 -8.49 -1.62 10.80
C LEU A 92 -9.01 -1.07 12.15
N MET A 93 -9.43 0.20 12.19
CA MET A 93 -9.93 0.85 13.41
C MET A 93 -11.10 0.09 14.07
N PRO A 94 -12.20 -0.25 13.35
CA PRO A 94 -13.28 -1.06 13.88
C PRO A 94 -12.81 -2.44 14.33
N ILE A 95 -11.91 -3.10 13.59
CA ILE A 95 -11.40 -4.43 13.93
C ILE A 95 -10.69 -4.41 15.29
N ILE A 96 -9.84 -3.41 15.52
CA ILE A 96 -9.16 -3.23 16.81
C ILE A 96 -10.17 -2.97 17.93
N TYR A 97 -11.19 -2.14 17.68
CA TYR A 97 -12.23 -1.84 18.65
C TYR A 97 -13.07 -3.07 19.04
N PHE A 98 -13.46 -3.90 18.06
CA PHE A 98 -14.19 -5.14 18.33
C PHE A 98 -13.30 -6.23 18.94
N SER A 99 -11.98 -6.12 18.82
CA SER A 99 -11.02 -7.08 19.39
C SER A 99 -10.58 -6.70 20.81
N LEU A 100 -11.20 -5.70 21.46
CA LEU A 100 -10.80 -5.24 22.81
C LEU A 100 -10.89 -6.31 23.90
N ASP A 101 -11.69 -7.36 23.71
CA ASP A 101 -11.80 -8.49 24.64
C ASP A 101 -10.65 -9.52 24.48
N THR A 102 -9.83 -9.39 23.44
CA THR A 102 -8.67 -10.26 23.21
C THR A 102 -7.44 -9.80 24.00
N SER A 103 -6.49 -10.71 24.20
CA SER A 103 -5.24 -10.37 24.90
C SER A 103 -4.47 -9.27 24.16
N PHE A 104 -3.94 -8.28 24.90
CA PHE A 104 -3.21 -7.16 24.29
C PHE A 104 -2.01 -7.61 23.44
N ASP A 105 -1.37 -8.73 23.78
CA ASP A 105 -0.27 -9.30 23.00
C ASP A 105 -0.70 -9.66 21.56
N GLN A 106 -1.85 -10.31 21.41
CA GLN A 106 -2.41 -10.64 20.11
C GLN A 106 -2.77 -9.40 19.31
N ILE A 107 -3.40 -8.39 19.95
CA ILE A 107 -3.73 -7.12 19.30
C ILE A 107 -2.47 -6.45 18.75
N VAL A 108 -1.40 -6.37 19.57
CA VAL A 108 -0.12 -5.78 19.15
C VAL A 108 0.52 -6.58 18.00
N CYS A 109 0.45 -7.91 18.03
CA CYS A 109 0.92 -8.75 16.95
C CYS A 109 0.18 -8.44 15.63
N TYR A 110 -1.15 -8.33 15.66
CA TYR A 110 -1.95 -7.97 14.50
C TYR A 110 -1.63 -6.57 13.96
N CYS A 111 -1.45 -5.57 14.83
CA CYS A 111 -1.06 -4.22 14.39
C CYS A 111 0.27 -4.24 13.64
N LYS A 112 1.30 -4.89 14.20
CA LYS A 112 2.62 -4.99 13.57
C LYS A 112 2.60 -5.73 12.23
N LEU A 113 1.87 -6.84 12.16
CA LEU A 113 1.72 -7.62 10.94
C LEU A 113 1.00 -6.81 9.86
N THR A 114 -0.04 -6.06 10.24
CA THR A 114 -0.79 -5.22 9.31
C THR A 114 0.09 -4.10 8.76
N ASP A 115 0.80 -3.36 9.61
CA ASP A 115 1.68 -2.27 9.15
C ASP A 115 2.83 -2.79 8.27
N ALA A 116 3.39 -3.97 8.56
CA ALA A 116 4.39 -4.61 7.72
C ALA A 116 3.82 -5.01 6.35
N ALA A 117 2.60 -5.56 6.32
CA ALA A 117 1.91 -5.91 5.08
C ALA A 117 1.46 -4.68 4.28
N MET A 118 1.26 -3.53 4.94
CA MET A 118 0.78 -2.32 4.28
C MET A 118 1.78 -1.74 3.28
N ILE A 119 3.08 -1.78 3.57
CA ILE A 119 4.10 -1.24 2.66
C ILE A 119 4.00 -1.85 1.24
N PRO A 120 4.06 -3.19 1.06
CA PRO A 120 3.94 -3.79 -0.27
C PRO A 120 2.54 -3.62 -0.88
N VAL A 121 1.48 -3.57 -0.07
CA VAL A 121 0.12 -3.32 -0.55
C VAL A 121 -0.01 -1.91 -1.12
N LEU A 122 0.50 -0.90 -0.42
CA LEU A 122 0.50 0.49 -0.89
C LEU A 122 1.24 0.64 -2.21
N ILE A 123 2.41 -0.01 -2.36
CA ILE A 123 3.19 0.02 -3.60
C ILE A 123 2.39 -0.61 -4.74
N LYS A 124 1.82 -1.81 -4.52
CA LYS A 124 1.06 -2.53 -5.56
C LYS A 124 -0.22 -1.81 -5.96
N VAL A 125 -0.99 -1.28 -4.99
CA VAL A 125 -2.22 -0.52 -5.25
C VAL A 125 -1.90 0.79 -5.97
N SER A 126 -0.83 1.49 -5.58
CA SER A 126 -0.43 2.72 -6.25
C SER A 126 0.04 2.47 -7.68
N TYR A 127 0.82 1.41 -7.90
CA TYR A 127 1.24 0.98 -9.24
C TYR A 127 0.04 0.61 -10.11
N LEU A 128 -0.88 -0.21 -9.58
CA LEU A 128 -2.08 -0.63 -10.29
C LEU A 128 -3.00 0.56 -10.61
N GLY A 129 -3.21 1.42 -9.62
CA GLY A 129 -4.01 2.64 -9.74
C GLY A 129 -3.45 3.60 -10.78
N CYS A 130 -2.14 3.63 -10.98
CA CYS A 130 -1.47 4.36 -12.05
C CYS A 130 -1.67 3.72 -13.44
N ASN A 131 -1.84 2.40 -13.54
CA ASN A 131 -2.12 1.71 -14.80
C ASN A 131 -3.63 1.57 -15.05
N ARG A 132 -4.22 2.53 -15.78
CA ARG A 132 -5.67 2.60 -16.04
C ARG A 132 -6.24 1.31 -16.64
N ARG A 133 -5.50 0.65 -17.55
CA ARG A 133 -5.96 -0.58 -18.21
C ARG A 133 -6.02 -1.74 -17.21
N ASN A 134 -4.97 -1.93 -16.43
CA ASN A 134 -4.94 -2.99 -15.41
C ASN A 134 -5.96 -2.75 -14.29
N LEU A 135 -6.17 -1.49 -13.89
CA LEU A 135 -7.21 -1.14 -12.93
C LEU A 135 -8.62 -1.47 -13.45
N GLN A 136 -8.92 -1.13 -14.70
CA GLN A 136 -10.23 -1.45 -15.29
C GLN A 136 -10.46 -2.96 -15.36
N THR A 137 -9.45 -3.74 -15.75
CA THR A 137 -9.53 -5.21 -15.73
C THR A 137 -9.80 -5.73 -14.32
N MET A 138 -9.09 -5.23 -13.29
CA MET A 138 -9.34 -5.64 -11.91
C MET A 138 -10.74 -5.25 -11.43
N LEU A 139 -11.23 -4.04 -11.71
CA LEU A 139 -12.58 -3.61 -11.32
C LEU A 139 -13.67 -4.43 -12.02
N VAL A 140 -13.45 -4.86 -13.26
CA VAL A 140 -14.36 -5.78 -13.96
C VAL A 140 -14.34 -7.17 -13.30
N SER A 141 -13.17 -7.67 -12.90
CA SER A 141 -13.04 -8.93 -12.17
C SER A 141 -13.65 -8.86 -10.76
N LEU A 142 -13.64 -7.70 -10.12
CA LEU A 142 -14.24 -7.47 -8.80
C LEU A 142 -15.78 -7.32 -8.82
N LYS A 143 -16.43 -7.32 -9.99
CA LYS A 143 -17.89 -7.36 -10.03
C LYS A 143 -18.38 -8.64 -9.34
N PRO A 144 -19.37 -8.59 -8.44
CA PRO A 144 -19.75 -9.75 -7.62
C PRO A 144 -20.16 -10.97 -8.46
N LYS A 145 -20.76 -10.75 -9.65
CA LYS A 145 -21.06 -11.80 -10.63
C LYS A 145 -19.81 -12.53 -11.15
N ASN A 146 -18.70 -11.81 -11.31
CA ASN A 146 -17.43 -12.34 -11.80
C ASN A 146 -16.57 -12.90 -10.66
N ILE A 147 -16.60 -12.31 -9.46
CA ILE A 147 -15.95 -12.86 -8.27
C ILE A 147 -16.55 -14.23 -7.95
N LEU A 148 -17.89 -14.33 -7.92
CA LEU A 148 -18.56 -15.60 -7.65
C LEU A 148 -18.21 -16.64 -8.72
N LYS A 149 -18.19 -16.25 -10.01
CA LYS A 149 -17.75 -17.13 -11.10
C LYS A 149 -16.28 -17.55 -10.96
N THR A 150 -15.40 -16.65 -10.52
CA THR A 150 -13.97 -16.92 -10.35
C THR A 150 -13.68 -17.79 -9.14
N LEU A 151 -14.35 -17.56 -8.01
CA LEU A 151 -14.26 -18.41 -6.82
C LEU A 151 -14.87 -19.79 -7.05
N PHE A 152 -15.98 -19.86 -7.80
CA PHE A 152 -16.61 -21.12 -8.18
C PHE A 152 -15.78 -21.92 -9.20
N TRP A 153 -14.98 -21.25 -10.03
CA TRP A 153 -14.05 -21.89 -10.98
C TRP A 153 -12.64 -22.12 -10.44
N ALA A 154 -12.24 -21.49 -9.33
CA ALA A 154 -10.99 -21.82 -8.66
C ALA A 154 -10.96 -23.27 -8.12
N CYS A 155 -12.14 -23.89 -7.96
CA CYS A 155 -12.29 -25.31 -7.62
C CYS A 155 -12.20 -26.26 -8.82
N PHE A 156 -12.10 -25.76 -10.06
CA PHE A 156 -11.89 -26.58 -11.25
C PHE A 156 -10.66 -26.07 -12.02
N PRO A 157 -9.51 -26.76 -11.97
CA PRO A 157 -8.35 -26.35 -12.74
C PRO A 157 -8.68 -26.52 -14.22
N SER A 158 -8.90 -25.41 -14.93
CA SER A 158 -8.94 -25.41 -16.39
C SER A 158 -7.51 -25.40 -16.91
N SER A 159 -6.97 -26.59 -17.13
CA SER A 159 -5.75 -26.82 -17.89
C SER A 159 -5.92 -26.27 -19.30
N ARG A 160 -5.36 -25.09 -19.59
CA ARG A 160 -4.90 -24.67 -20.93
C ARG A 160 -4.31 -23.26 -20.86
N VAL A 161 -2.99 -23.17 -20.95
CA VAL A 161 -2.35 -22.07 -21.67
C VAL A 161 -1.58 -22.72 -22.81
N THR A 162 -2.12 -22.55 -24.01
CA THR A 162 -1.54 -22.97 -25.28
C THR A 162 -0.25 -22.18 -25.51
N SER A 163 0.86 -22.92 -25.53
CA SER A 163 2.22 -22.49 -25.85
C SER A 163 2.39 -22.16 -27.33
N ASN A 164 1.71 -21.13 -27.86
CA ASN A 164 1.85 -20.74 -29.28
C ASN A 164 2.44 -19.34 -29.51
N ASP A 165 2.51 -18.47 -28.50
CA ASP A 165 3.00 -17.09 -28.70
C ASP A 165 4.54 -16.94 -28.58
N LEU A 166 5.26 -18.01 -28.18
CA LEU A 166 6.73 -17.96 -28.04
C LEU A 166 7.49 -18.24 -29.35
N TYR A 167 6.84 -18.84 -30.37
CA TYR A 167 7.50 -19.20 -31.63
C TYR A 167 7.47 -18.10 -32.70
N GLN A 168 6.66 -17.03 -32.52
CA GLN A 168 6.60 -15.93 -33.49
C GLN A 168 7.61 -14.80 -33.26
N MET A 169 8.29 -14.73 -32.10
CA MET A 169 9.30 -13.69 -31.87
C MET A 169 10.72 -14.11 -32.29
N GLU A 170 10.99 -15.40 -32.47
CA GLU A 170 12.34 -15.89 -32.79
C GLU A 170 12.65 -15.89 -34.30
N SER A 171 11.65 -15.83 -35.19
CA SER A 171 11.89 -15.98 -36.64
C SER A 171 12.17 -14.68 -37.41
N THR A 172 12.26 -13.52 -36.76
CA THR A 172 12.51 -12.23 -37.44
C THR A 172 13.91 -11.66 -37.25
N VAL A 173 14.84 -12.38 -36.65
CA VAL A 173 16.25 -11.95 -36.57
C VAL A 173 17.09 -12.82 -37.50
N ASN A 174 17.12 -12.45 -38.79
CA ASN A 174 18.11 -12.95 -39.74
C ASN A 174 19.25 -11.92 -39.85
N PRO A 175 20.52 -12.27 -39.56
CA PRO A 175 21.66 -11.37 -39.71
C PRO A 175 22.30 -11.58 -41.08
N ALA A 176 22.19 -10.60 -41.98
CA ALA A 176 23.01 -10.58 -43.20
C ALA A 176 23.25 -9.15 -43.71
N ALA A 177 24.48 -8.70 -43.49
CA ALA A 177 25.32 -7.79 -44.30
C ALA A 177 24.77 -6.44 -44.80
N VAL A 178 25.54 -5.36 -44.59
CA VAL A 178 26.32 -4.67 -45.66
C VAL A 178 27.11 -3.48 -45.06
N GLN A 179 28.44 -3.63 -45.10
CA GLN A 179 29.56 -2.68 -45.33
C GLN A 179 29.60 -1.25 -44.74
N ILE A 180 30.75 -0.98 -44.10
CA ILE A 180 31.33 0.32 -43.72
C ILE A 180 32.22 0.82 -44.88
N PRO A 181 32.30 2.13 -45.19
CA PRO A 181 33.15 2.67 -46.26
C PRO A 181 34.59 2.91 -45.79
N GLY A 182 35.56 2.72 -46.69
CA GLY A 182 36.99 3.01 -46.47
C GLY A 182 37.89 2.03 -47.21
#